data_AF-A0AAE8K5X0-F1
#
_entry.id   AF-A0AAE8K5X0-F1
#
_cell.length_a   1.000
_cell.length_b   1.000
_cell.length_c   1.000
_cell.angle_alpha   90.00
_cell.angle_beta   90.00
_cell.angle_gamma   90.00
#
_symmetry.space_group_name_H-M   'P 1'
#
loop_
_entity.id
_entity.type
_entity.pdbx_description
1 polymer ?
#
loop_
_entity_poly.entity_id
_entity_poly.type
_entity_poly.pdbx_seq_one_letter_code
_entity_poly.pdbx_strand_id
1 'polypeptide(L)'
;MYLPYLRGRQNELLALKELVNNDLIGDKIIPIIEPIKLSSTLISVIELFNSQNRKLIIIQNPQVGNFEDELNDDKKSDLYYDAINNDNILKGIIVTNNFKNDINKLRVNNIENENIVVILNEKKY
;
A
#
# COMPACT_ATOMS: atom_id res chain seq x y z
N MET A 1 -14.94 1.91 -10.54
CA MET A 1 -14.00 1.88 -9.39
C MET A 1 -14.27 0.59 -8.65
N TYR A 2 -13.26 -0.26 -8.42
CA TYR A 2 -13.45 -1.51 -7.69
C TYR A 2 -13.08 -1.27 -6.23
N LEU A 3 -14.06 -1.17 -5.33
CA LEU A 3 -13.78 -1.26 -3.90
C LEU A 3 -13.42 -2.72 -3.59
N PRO A 4 -12.33 -3.04 -2.85
CA PRO A 4 -11.45 -2.14 -2.09
C PRO A 4 -10.10 -1.79 -2.76
N TYR A 5 -9.95 -1.90 -4.07
CA TYR A 5 -8.68 -1.68 -4.80
C TYR A 5 -8.61 -0.28 -5.47
N LEU A 6 -7.71 0.57 -4.97
CA LEU A 6 -7.56 1.97 -5.37
C LEU A 6 -6.20 2.21 -6.03
N ARG A 7 -6.12 3.15 -6.98
CA ARG A 7 -4.84 3.52 -7.63
C ARG A 7 -4.09 4.62 -6.86
N GLY A 8 -4.53 4.96 -5.65
CA GLY A 8 -3.92 6.01 -4.85
C GLY A 8 -3.98 7.40 -5.48
N ARG A 9 -4.99 7.70 -6.32
CA ARG A 9 -5.21 9.06 -6.82
C ARG A 9 -5.69 9.96 -5.68
N GLN A 10 -5.42 11.26 -5.78
CA GLN A 10 -5.72 12.22 -4.71
C GLN A 10 -7.17 12.12 -4.19
N ASN A 11 -8.17 12.08 -5.07
CA ASN A 11 -9.57 11.98 -4.64
C ASN A 11 -9.90 10.64 -3.97
N GLU A 12 -9.27 9.54 -4.39
CA GLU A 12 -9.43 8.22 -3.76
C GLU A 12 -8.82 8.22 -2.35
N LEU A 13 -7.66 8.84 -2.19
CA LEU A 13 -6.98 8.98 -0.91
C LEU A 13 -7.75 9.89 0.06
N LEU A 14 -8.30 11.01 -0.44
CA LEU A 14 -9.13 11.91 0.36
C LEU A 14 -10.42 11.23 0.82
N ALA A 15 -11.07 10.44 -0.06
CA ALA A 15 -12.23 9.65 0.31
C ALA A 15 -11.89 8.63 1.41
N LEU A 16 -10.74 7.94 1.32
CA LEU A 16 -10.30 7.05 2.40
C LEU A 16 -10.09 7.78 3.73
N LYS A 17 -9.47 8.97 3.71
CA LYS A 17 -9.31 9.78 4.93
C LYS A 17 -10.65 10.12 5.55
N GLU A 18 -11.60 10.58 4.73
CA GLU A 18 -12.93 10.95 5.20
C GLU A 18 -13.67 9.73 5.78
N LEU A 19 -13.60 8.58 5.12
CA LEU A 19 -14.20 7.35 5.62
C LEU A 19 -13.61 6.90 6.96
N VAL A 20 -12.28 6.95 7.12
CA VAL A 20 -11.62 6.57 8.37
C VAL A 20 -11.92 7.57 9.49
N ASN A 21 -11.83 8.87 9.23
CA ASN A 21 -12.05 9.91 10.24
C ASN A 21 -13.50 9.95 10.76
N ASN A 22 -14.46 9.59 9.91
CA ASN A 22 -15.88 9.55 10.26
C ASN A 22 -16.35 8.15 10.69
N ASP A 23 -15.44 7.19 10.87
CA ASP A 23 -15.74 5.79 11.24
C ASP A 23 -16.73 5.10 10.29
N LEU A 24 -16.70 5.46 9.00
CA LEU A 24 -17.59 4.95 7.96
C LEU A 24 -17.03 3.70 7.24
N ILE A 25 -15.78 3.32 7.55
CA ILE A 25 -15.16 2.09 7.09
C ILE A 25 -14.85 1.19 8.28
N GLY A 26 -15.67 0.17 8.48
CA GLY A 26 -15.52 -0.77 9.59
C GLY A 26 -14.37 -1.75 9.39
N ASP A 27 -14.07 -2.53 10.44
CA ASP A 27 -12.90 -3.43 10.51
C ASP A 27 -12.94 -4.63 9.56
N LYS A 28 -14.06 -4.83 8.86
CA LYS A 28 -14.24 -5.90 7.87
C LYS A 28 -13.73 -5.53 6.47
N ILE A 29 -13.32 -4.28 6.27
CA ILE A 29 -12.83 -3.79 4.98
C ILE A 29 -11.37 -3.38 5.16
N ILE A 30 -10.48 -4.03 4.42
CA ILE A 30 -9.06 -3.66 4.33
C ILE A 30 -8.85 -3.04 2.93
N PRO A 31 -8.66 -1.72 2.83
CA PRO A 31 -8.38 -1.09 1.55
C PRO A 31 -7.04 -1.55 0.98
N ILE A 32 -6.96 -1.66 -0.34
CA ILE A 32 -5.74 -1.93 -1.08
C ILE A 32 -5.43 -0.71 -1.92
N ILE A 33 -4.25 -0.12 -1.71
CA ILE A 33 -3.75 0.99 -2.51
C ILE A 33 -2.62 0.49 -3.38
N GLU A 34 -2.78 0.60 -4.69
CA GLU A 34 -1.71 0.52 -5.68
C GLU A 34 -1.23 1.94 -6.00
N PRO A 35 -0.15 2.43 -5.36
CA PRO A 35 0.24 3.82 -5.50
C PRO A 35 0.82 4.10 -6.89
N ILE A 36 0.32 5.16 -7.54
CA ILE A 36 0.86 5.63 -8.83
C ILE A 36 1.94 6.71 -8.67
N LYS A 37 2.01 7.37 -7.51
CA LYS A 37 2.90 8.50 -7.17
C LYS A 37 3.15 8.57 -5.67
N LEU A 38 4.35 9.01 -5.28
CA LEU A 38 4.73 9.26 -3.90
C LEU A 38 4.29 10.67 -3.49
N SER A 39 3.03 10.75 -3.04
CA SER A 39 2.44 12.01 -2.57
C SER A 39 2.44 12.11 -1.05
N SER A 40 2.50 13.34 -0.52
CA SER A 40 2.27 13.59 0.91
C SER A 40 0.87 13.13 1.37
N THR A 41 -0.11 13.11 0.46
CA THR A 41 -1.45 12.60 0.75
C THR A 41 -1.44 11.08 0.97
N LEU A 42 -0.63 10.33 0.21
CA LEU A 42 -0.46 8.89 0.42
C LEU A 42 0.16 8.61 1.79
N ILE A 43 1.27 9.27 2.11
CA ILE A 43 1.97 9.11 3.41
C ILE A 43 1.00 9.40 4.57
N SER A 44 0.30 10.53 4.51
CA SER A 44 -0.67 10.89 5.55
C SER A 44 -1.93 10.02 5.60
N VAL A 45 -2.27 9.27 4.54
CA VAL A 45 -3.28 8.20 4.62
C VAL A 45 -2.71 7.03 5.40
N ILE A 46 -1.48 6.58 5.08
CA ILE A 46 -0.83 5.46 5.77
C ILE A 46 -0.70 5.76 7.28
N GLU A 47 -0.22 6.96 7.63
CA GLU A 47 -0.12 7.41 9.02
C GLU A 47 -1.48 7.44 9.73
N LEU A 48 -2.54 7.87 9.03
CA LEU A 48 -3.89 7.86 9.59
C LEU A 48 -4.33 6.43 9.94
N PHE A 49 -4.14 5.48 9.02
CA PHE A 49 -4.48 4.07 9.28
C PHE A 49 -3.67 3.50 10.46
N ASN A 50 -2.37 3.82 10.54
CA ASN A 50 -1.54 3.44 11.68
C ASN A 50 -2.06 4.02 13.00
N SER A 51 -2.34 5.33 13.05
CA SER A 51 -2.82 6.00 14.26
C SER A 51 -4.19 5.52 14.75
N GLN A 52 -5.04 5.08 13.83
CA GLN A 52 -6.37 4.52 14.12
C GLN A 52 -6.34 3.01 14.32
N ASN A 53 -5.16 2.38 14.32
CA ASN A 53 -4.97 0.93 14.41
C ASN A 53 -5.81 0.13 13.39
N ARG A 54 -5.91 0.65 12.15
CA ARG A 54 -6.67 0.05 11.05
C ARG A 54 -5.73 -0.58 10.03
N LYS A 55 -6.10 -1.76 9.50
CA LYS A 55 -5.31 -2.43 8.46
C LYS A 55 -5.44 -1.72 7.11
N LEU A 56 -4.32 -1.64 6.38
CA LEU A 56 -4.23 -1.12 5.02
C LEU A 56 -3.25 -1.99 4.22
N ILE A 57 -3.57 -2.30 2.98
CA ILE A 57 -2.64 -2.98 2.08
C ILE A 57 -2.04 -1.95 1.12
N ILE A 58 -0.71 -1.87 1.06
CA ILE A 58 0.01 -1.06 0.07
C ILE A 58 0.72 -1.99 -0.91
N ILE A 59 0.41 -1.89 -2.20
CA ILE A 59 1.14 -2.63 -3.24
C ILE A 59 2.57 -2.08 -3.35
N GLN A 60 3.55 -2.96 -3.21
CA GLN A 60 4.98 -2.62 -3.26
C GLN A 60 5.57 -2.75 -4.68
N ASN A 61 4.87 -3.42 -5.59
CA ASN A 61 5.23 -3.51 -7.01
C ASN A 61 4.08 -2.99 -7.90
N PRO A 62 3.73 -1.70 -7.83
CA PRO A 62 2.65 -1.15 -8.65
C PRO A 62 2.93 -1.38 -10.14
N GLN A 63 1.90 -1.75 -10.90
CA GLN A 63 2.02 -2.10 -12.32
C GLN A 63 1.79 -0.90 -13.25
N VAL A 64 1.48 0.27 -12.68
CA VAL A 64 1.27 1.51 -13.43
C VAL A 64 1.76 2.72 -12.62
N GLY A 65 2.03 3.82 -13.32
CA GLY A 65 2.53 5.05 -12.70
C GLY A 65 4.04 5.06 -12.56
N ASN A 66 4.55 6.08 -11.86
CA ASN A 66 5.99 6.33 -11.71
C ASN A 66 6.41 6.23 -10.23
N PHE A 67 5.69 5.44 -9.44
CA PHE A 67 5.90 5.35 -7.99
C PHE A 67 7.31 4.84 -7.64
N GLU A 68 7.78 3.80 -8.33
CA GLU A 68 9.13 3.23 -8.10
C GLU A 68 10.24 4.25 -8.42
N ASP A 69 10.06 5.05 -9.47
CA ASP A 69 11.02 6.12 -9.83
C ASP A 69 11.08 7.21 -8.76
N GLU A 70 9.92 7.58 -8.19
CA GLU A 70 9.80 8.62 -7.16
C GLU A 70 10.33 8.19 -5.78
N LEU A 71 10.51 6.88 -5.53
CA LEU A 71 11.10 6.36 -4.29
C LEU A 71 12.62 6.60 -4.18
N ASN A 72 13.25 7.14 -5.22
CA ASN A 72 14.67 7.51 -5.20
C ASN A 72 14.92 8.94 -4.64
N ASP A 73 13.88 9.67 -4.23
CA ASP A 73 13.99 10.97 -3.54
C ASP A 73 14.14 10.76 -2.02
N ASP A 74 15.33 11.03 -1.50
CA ASP A 74 15.77 10.67 -0.14
C ASP A 74 14.77 11.11 0.95
N LYS A 75 14.26 12.35 0.94
CA LYS A 75 13.45 12.83 2.08
C LYS A 75 12.04 12.25 2.12
N LYS A 76 11.39 12.10 0.97
CA LYS A 76 10.02 11.56 0.93
C LYS A 76 9.99 10.05 1.03
N SER A 77 11.02 9.40 0.50
CA SER A 77 11.16 7.95 0.59
C SER A 77 11.36 7.52 2.04
N ASP A 78 12.20 8.21 2.82
CA ASP A 78 12.37 7.96 4.26
C ASP A 78 11.03 7.99 5.01
N LEU A 79 10.26 9.09 4.84
CA LEU A 79 8.93 9.23 5.46
C LEU A 79 7.96 8.13 5.04
N TYR A 80 8.03 7.69 3.78
CA TYR A 80 7.21 6.58 3.31
C TYR A 80 7.62 5.27 3.97
N TYR A 81 8.91 4.95 4.01
CA TYR A 81 9.42 3.72 4.62
C TYR A 81 9.10 3.67 6.12
N ASP A 82 9.24 4.78 6.83
CA ASP A 82 8.83 4.92 8.22
C ASP A 82 7.33 4.65 8.39
N ALA A 83 6.49 5.23 7.53
CA ALA A 83 5.04 5.06 7.59
C ALA A 83 4.58 3.62 7.28
N ILE A 84 5.23 2.93 6.34
CA ILE A 84 4.87 1.54 5.99
C ILE A 84 5.47 0.49 6.92
N ASN A 85 6.45 0.86 7.76
CA ASN A 85 7.07 -0.03 8.73
C ASN A 85 6.22 -0.16 10.01
N ASN A 86 4.99 -0.62 9.83
CA ASN A 86 4.03 -0.90 10.87
C ASN A 86 3.22 -2.16 10.53
N ASP A 87 2.84 -2.95 11.53
CA ASP A 87 2.06 -4.19 11.36
C ASP A 87 0.65 -3.93 10.82
N ASN A 88 0.15 -2.69 10.94
CA ASN A 88 -1.11 -2.29 10.34
C ASN A 88 -1.03 -2.12 8.82
N ILE A 89 0.18 -1.97 8.29
CA ILE A 89 0.41 -1.84 6.85
C ILE A 89 0.88 -3.18 6.32
N LEU A 90 0.00 -3.87 5.61
CA LEU A 90 0.30 -5.11 4.90
C LEU A 90 0.93 -4.80 3.54
N LYS A 91 1.91 -5.61 3.15
CA LYS A 91 2.74 -5.41 1.96
C LYS A 91 2.15 -6.25 0.83
N GLY A 92 1.43 -5.59 -0.07
CA GLY A 92 0.83 -6.23 -1.23
C GLY A 92 1.85 -6.46 -2.34
N ILE A 93 1.84 -7.66 -2.93
CA ILE A 93 2.63 -7.98 -4.12
C ILE A 93 1.72 -8.57 -5.19
N ILE A 94 1.68 -7.92 -6.35
CA ILE A 94 0.99 -8.45 -7.54
C ILE A 94 1.87 -9.53 -8.16
N VAL A 95 1.29 -10.69 -8.45
CA VAL A 95 2.02 -11.76 -9.13
C VAL A 95 2.30 -11.37 -10.57
N THR A 96 3.59 -11.28 -10.89
CA THR A 96 4.13 -11.02 -12.23
C THR A 96 5.22 -12.04 -12.54
N ASN A 97 5.81 -11.98 -13.74
CA ASN A 97 6.99 -12.78 -14.07
C ASN A 97 8.19 -12.49 -13.14
N ASN A 98 8.21 -11.32 -12.47
CA ASN A 98 9.26 -10.92 -11.54
C ASN A 98 8.95 -11.28 -10.07
N PHE A 99 7.85 -11.98 -9.79
CA PHE A 99 7.35 -12.25 -8.43
C PHE A 99 8.41 -12.77 -7.47
N LYS A 100 9.30 -13.67 -7.92
CA LYS A 100 10.37 -14.22 -7.09
C LYS A 100 11.32 -13.13 -6.59
N ASN A 101 11.67 -12.16 -7.44
CA ASN A 101 12.54 -11.06 -7.06
C ASN A 101 11.80 -10.09 -6.13
N ASP A 102 10.53 -9.80 -6.40
CA ASP A 102 9.71 -8.91 -5.59
C ASP A 102 9.57 -9.45 -4.14
N ILE A 103 9.31 -10.75 -3.97
CA ILE A 103 9.26 -11.40 -2.66
C ILE A 103 10.64 -11.40 -1.97
N ASN A 104 11.72 -11.64 -2.71
CA ASN A 104 13.06 -11.62 -2.14
C ASN A 104 13.42 -10.21 -1.62
N LYS A 105 13.05 -9.14 -2.33
CA LYS A 105 13.23 -7.76 -1.85
C LYS A 105 12.55 -7.54 -0.50
N LEU A 106 11.31 -8.00 -0.33
CA LEU A 106 10.59 -7.89 0.94
C LEU A 106 11.25 -8.67 2.08
N ARG A 107 11.74 -9.89 1.79
CA ARG A 107 12.43 -10.72 2.79
C ARG A 107 13.76 -10.13 3.24
N VAL A 108 14.53 -9.53 2.32
CA VAL A 108 15.78 -8.83 2.65
C VAL A 108 15.50 -7.63 3.58
N ASN A 109 14.34 -7.00 3.43
CA ASN A 109 13.89 -5.92 4.30
C ASN A 109 13.19 -6.41 5.58
N ASN A 110 13.39 -7.68 5.98
CA ASN A 110 12.84 -8.30 7.18
C ASN A 110 11.30 -8.23 7.30
N ILE A 111 10.57 -8.17 6.18
CA ILE A 111 9.11 -8.25 6.22
C ILE A 111 8.70 -9.71 6.44
N GLU A 112 8.00 -9.96 7.55
CA GLU A 112 7.48 -11.28 7.88
C GLU A 112 6.40 -11.74 6.88
N ASN A 113 6.35 -13.04 6.60
CA ASN A 113 5.43 -13.60 5.60
C ASN A 113 3.95 -13.31 5.94
N GLU A 114 3.59 -13.22 7.22
CA GLU A 114 2.22 -12.90 7.67
C GLU A 114 1.79 -11.46 7.31
N ASN A 115 2.76 -10.58 7.10
CA ASN A 115 2.55 -9.19 6.69
C ASN A 115 2.58 -9.01 5.17
N ILE A 116 2.67 -10.11 4.39
CA ILE A 116 2.69 -10.09 2.92
C ILE A 116 1.35 -10.59 2.38
N VAL A 117 0.76 -9.80 1.47
CA VAL A 117 -0.46 -10.16 0.74
C VAL A 117 -0.13 -10.36 -0.73
N VAL A 118 -0.47 -11.53 -1.27
CA VAL A 118 -0.24 -11.84 -2.70
C VAL A 118 -1.51 -11.58 -3.50
N ILE A 119 -1.41 -10.76 -4.55
CA ILE A 119 -2.52 -10.41 -5.43
C ILE A 119 -2.39 -11.16 -6.76
N LEU A 120 -3.31 -12.09 -7.00
CA LEU A 120 -3.40 -12.83 -8.26
C LEU A 120 -4.23 -12.02 -9.26
N ASN A 121 -3.60 -11.54 -10.34
CA ASN A 121 -4.27 -10.77 -11.38
C ASN A 121 -4.71 -11.63 -12.58
N GLU A 122 -4.36 -12.92 -12.61
CA GLU A 122 -4.77 -13.87 -13.63
C GLU A 122 -5.56 -15.03 -13.04
N LYS A 123 -6.62 -15.45 -13.73
CA LYS A 123 -7.47 -16.60 -13.38
C LYS A 123 -6.80 -17.97 -13.56
N LYS A 124 -5.53 -18.03 -13.95
CA LYS A 124 -4.84 -19.29 -14.34
C LYS A 124 -4.16 -20.02 -13.18
N TYR A 125 -4.60 -19.78 -11.95
CA TYR A 125 -4.22 -20.58 -10.78
C TYR A 125 -5.48 -21.16 -10.14
#